data_AF-A0A814IEA8-F1
#
_entry.id   AF-A0A814IEA8-F1
#
_cell.length_a   1.000
_cell.length_b   1.000
_cell.length_c   1.000
_cell.angle_alpha   90.00
_cell.angle_beta   90.00
_cell.angle_gamma   90.00
#
_symmetry.space_group_name_H-M   'P 1'
#
loop_
_entity.id
_entity.type
_entity.pdbx_description
1 polymer ?
#
loop_
_entity_poly.entity_id
_entity_poly.type
_entity_poly.pdbx_seq_one_letter_code
_entity_poly.pdbx_strand_id
1 'polypeptide(L)'
;MSNIIPFTERPHDLTTNIDAETPEGIVQSLHKCNLEVFDGYQEYKTENSAIIISGCGTSGRIGFLATATFNQLCEKQTKSPKYKYIIAGGNRALVSSVEATEDSPNEGVRTLTQIADSYDKVLFIGITCGLAAPFVAGQLDYCMKMKEKFTPVLIGFNHVEMARKIRVTEWEKTFYDVAIELQEAETRSEEPIAGSSRMKSGTATKIILDIAFITAHASLENRHLKPSKLIADLRNVVNKMHENSTNLANTVRRAGESYSKDSYFKDNLNPEDNTNENVQLIDFKLNTIVENVSVLDKTIQKCFAETILKLALNTISTGAYILKGKVYQNIMIDLKVSNIKLFYRAVEIIKNLAQVDTSTATKCLISSIHGLDDLNKDEWLNKPVVPIALLMALTSRTYSDAKQEIDKCPKIRNICVKK
;
A
#
# COMPACT_ATOMS: atom_id res chain seq x y z
N MET A 1 -9.52 -17.84 38.98
CA MET A 1 -9.18 -17.26 37.67
C MET A 1 -8.33 -16.02 37.95
N SER A 2 -7.03 -16.11 37.77
CA SER A 2 -6.10 -14.99 37.97
C SER A 2 -6.36 -13.92 36.91
N ASN A 3 -6.54 -12.67 37.34
CA ASN A 3 -6.65 -11.51 36.44
C ASN A 3 -5.38 -11.42 35.59
N ILE A 4 -5.49 -11.70 34.29
CA ILE A 4 -4.39 -11.55 33.35
C ILE A 4 -4.29 -10.06 33.03
N ILE A 5 -3.29 -9.39 33.61
CA ILE A 5 -2.93 -8.01 33.25
C ILE A 5 -2.33 -8.05 31.83
N PRO A 6 -2.81 -7.20 30.88
CA PRO A 6 -2.25 -7.10 29.53
C PRO A 6 -0.74 -6.87 29.56
N PHE A 7 0.00 -7.45 28.61
CA PHE A 7 1.47 -7.39 28.59
C PHE A 7 2.02 -5.95 28.64
N THR A 8 1.35 -5.01 27.97
CA THR A 8 1.70 -3.57 27.95
C THR A 8 1.44 -2.85 29.28
N GLU A 9 0.66 -3.45 30.16
CA GLU A 9 0.25 -2.89 31.46
C GLU A 9 0.97 -3.58 32.63
N ARG A 10 1.93 -4.46 32.33
CA ARG A 10 2.75 -5.14 33.35
C ARG A 10 3.95 -4.25 33.73
N PRO A 11 4.31 -4.19 35.02
CA PRO A 11 5.60 -3.63 35.42
C PRO A 11 6.72 -4.48 34.81
N HIS A 12 7.77 -3.83 34.34
CA HIS A 12 8.90 -4.48 33.68
C HIS A 12 9.97 -4.83 34.72
N ASP A 13 10.42 -6.08 34.75
CA ASP A 13 11.30 -6.61 35.80
C ASP A 13 12.68 -5.91 35.85
N LEU A 14 13.10 -5.25 34.77
CA LEU A 14 14.37 -4.51 34.68
C LEU A 14 14.28 -3.07 35.21
N THR A 15 13.08 -2.57 35.54
CA THR A 15 12.87 -1.18 35.95
C THR A 15 12.12 -1.04 37.27
N THR A 16 12.08 -2.10 38.08
CA THR A 16 11.31 -2.13 39.34
C THR A 16 11.68 -1.05 40.35
N ASN A 17 12.89 -0.48 40.27
CA ASN A 17 13.40 0.58 41.17
C ASN A 17 13.89 1.82 40.41
N ILE A 18 13.38 2.08 39.19
CA ILE A 18 13.86 3.17 38.32
C ILE A 18 13.72 4.57 38.93
N ASP A 19 12.85 4.72 39.93
CA ASP A 19 12.60 5.94 40.70
C ASP A 19 13.71 6.27 41.72
N ALA A 20 14.55 5.31 42.08
CA ALA A 20 15.67 5.48 43.01
C ALA A 20 17.07 5.45 42.34
N GLU A 21 17.10 5.40 41.00
CA GLU A 21 18.33 5.28 40.20
C GLU A 21 19.03 6.62 39.95
N THR A 22 20.34 6.57 39.69
CA THR A 22 21.07 7.75 39.20
C THR A 22 20.71 8.04 37.73
N PRO A 23 20.93 9.27 37.22
CA PRO A 23 20.66 9.59 35.82
C PRO A 23 21.32 8.60 34.83
N GLU A 24 22.55 8.17 35.10
CA GLU A 24 23.25 7.16 34.31
C GLU A 24 22.61 5.77 34.44
N GLY A 25 22.16 5.38 35.64
CA GLY A 25 21.45 4.13 35.91
C GLY A 25 20.11 4.04 35.18
N ILE A 26 19.33 5.13 35.17
CA ILE A 26 18.07 5.25 34.41
C ILE A 26 18.30 5.01 32.92
N VAL A 27 19.32 5.65 32.34
CA VAL A 27 19.65 5.48 30.91
C VAL A 27 20.06 4.03 30.59
N GLN A 28 20.83 3.38 31.45
CA GLN A 28 21.25 1.98 31.25
C GLN A 28 20.07 1.01 31.36
N SER A 29 19.17 1.20 32.33
CA SER A 29 17.99 0.34 32.52
C SER A 29 17.01 0.46 31.35
N LEU A 30 16.76 1.69 30.86
CA LEU A 30 15.96 1.92 29.66
C LEU A 30 16.64 1.35 28.40
N HIS A 31 17.97 1.43 28.29
CA HIS A 31 18.70 0.85 27.17
C HIS A 31 18.55 -0.68 27.12
N LYS A 32 18.62 -1.38 28.26
CA LYS A 32 18.40 -2.83 28.33
C LYS A 32 16.99 -3.24 27.92
N CYS A 33 15.95 -2.52 28.39
CA CYS A 33 14.57 -2.77 27.95
C CYS A 33 14.39 -2.58 26.44
N ASN A 34 15.06 -1.58 25.86
CA ASN A 34 15.05 -1.36 24.40
C ASN A 34 15.77 -2.46 23.62
N LEU A 35 16.68 -3.21 24.25
CA LEU A 35 17.37 -4.34 23.61
C LEU A 35 16.50 -5.60 23.56
N GLU A 36 15.53 -5.76 24.45
CA GLU A 36 14.59 -6.90 24.44
C GLU A 36 13.69 -6.91 23.19
N VAL A 37 13.53 -5.78 22.50
CA VAL A 37 12.89 -5.71 21.18
C VAL A 37 13.61 -6.59 20.14
N PHE A 38 14.88 -6.93 20.40
CA PHE A 38 15.68 -7.83 19.58
C PHE A 38 15.77 -9.25 20.16
N ASP A 39 15.24 -9.53 21.35
CA ASP A 39 15.20 -10.88 21.92
C ASP A 39 14.22 -11.74 21.10
N GLY A 40 14.73 -12.85 20.56
CA GLY A 40 14.01 -13.69 19.58
C GLY A 40 14.45 -13.45 18.12
N TYR A 41 15.20 -12.39 17.83
CA TYR A 41 15.87 -12.23 16.54
C TYR A 41 17.11 -13.14 16.49
N GLN A 42 16.92 -14.36 15.96
CA GLN A 42 18.03 -15.26 15.67
C GLN A 42 18.70 -14.82 14.35
N GLU A 43 20.03 -14.70 14.33
CA GLU A 43 20.78 -14.67 13.07
C GLU A 43 20.36 -15.89 12.21
N TYR A 44 19.80 -15.65 11.02
CA TYR A 44 19.49 -16.71 10.07
C TYR A 44 20.79 -17.36 9.57
N LYS A 45 21.22 -18.42 10.24
CA LYS A 45 22.38 -19.26 9.90
C LYS A 45 21.99 -20.55 9.18
N THR A 46 21.04 -20.49 8.25
CA THR A 46 20.77 -21.63 7.37
C THR A 46 21.20 -21.28 5.95
N GLU A 47 22.05 -22.11 5.34
CA GLU A 47 22.57 -21.90 3.98
C GLU A 47 21.44 -21.88 2.91
N ASN A 48 20.23 -22.34 3.25
CA ASN A 48 19.05 -22.34 2.38
C ASN A 48 17.83 -21.59 2.97
N SER A 49 18.00 -20.31 3.35
CA SER A 49 16.91 -19.41 3.75
C SER A 49 16.47 -18.44 2.65
N ALA A 50 15.21 -17.98 2.72
CA ALA A 50 14.67 -16.93 1.85
C ALA A 50 13.90 -15.84 2.60
N ILE A 51 13.87 -14.65 2.01
CA ILE A 51 12.95 -13.57 2.40
C ILE A 51 11.88 -13.48 1.32
N ILE A 52 10.63 -13.77 1.67
CA ILE A 52 9.49 -13.73 0.74
C ILE A 52 8.61 -12.52 1.06
N ILE A 53 8.50 -11.60 0.11
CA ILE A 53 7.69 -10.38 0.25
C ILE A 53 6.40 -10.54 -0.56
N SER A 54 5.24 -10.52 0.09
CA SER A 54 3.95 -10.75 -0.54
C SER A 54 3.02 -9.56 -0.43
N GLY A 55 2.18 -9.33 -1.44
CA GLY A 55 1.12 -8.33 -1.35
C GLY A 55 0.19 -8.30 -2.56
N CYS A 56 -0.85 -7.47 -2.48
CA CYS A 56 -1.83 -7.29 -3.56
C CYS A 56 -1.66 -5.93 -4.23
N GLY A 57 -1.92 -5.85 -5.54
CA GLY A 57 -1.89 -4.60 -6.29
C GLY A 57 -0.59 -3.82 -6.11
N THR A 58 -0.66 -2.61 -5.55
CA THR A 58 0.53 -1.79 -5.29
C THR A 58 1.46 -2.41 -4.24
N SER A 59 0.93 -3.02 -3.19
CA SER A 59 1.74 -3.68 -2.16
C SER A 59 2.60 -4.80 -2.76
N GLY A 60 2.01 -5.64 -3.63
CA GLY A 60 2.76 -6.68 -4.33
C GLY A 60 3.80 -6.12 -5.32
N ARG A 61 3.48 -5.02 -6.02
CA ARG A 61 4.44 -4.33 -6.91
C ARG A 61 5.61 -3.70 -6.14
N ILE A 62 5.38 -3.20 -4.93
CA ILE A 62 6.46 -2.74 -4.04
C ILE A 62 7.30 -3.92 -3.56
N GLY A 63 6.68 -5.04 -3.20
CA GLY A 63 7.41 -6.27 -2.87
C GLY A 63 8.30 -6.76 -4.02
N PHE A 64 7.81 -6.69 -5.26
CA PHE A 64 8.60 -6.95 -6.47
C PHE A 64 9.78 -5.97 -6.61
N LEU A 65 9.54 -4.66 -6.46
CA LEU A 65 10.60 -3.64 -6.56
C LEU A 65 11.69 -3.83 -5.50
N ALA A 66 11.29 -4.07 -4.24
CA ALA A 66 12.23 -4.37 -3.16
C ALA A 66 13.04 -5.63 -3.47
N THR A 67 12.37 -6.71 -3.88
CA THR A 67 13.03 -7.97 -4.28
C THR A 67 14.05 -7.76 -5.38
N ALA A 68 13.71 -6.99 -6.43
CA ALA A 68 14.62 -6.70 -7.53
C ALA A 68 15.84 -5.89 -7.07
N THR A 69 15.63 -4.86 -6.24
CA THR A 69 16.72 -4.01 -5.74
C THR A 69 17.65 -4.77 -4.80
N PHE A 70 17.12 -5.51 -3.84
CA PHE A 70 17.96 -6.22 -2.87
C PHE A 70 18.59 -7.48 -3.46
N ASN A 71 17.98 -8.17 -4.43
CA ASN A 71 18.69 -9.21 -5.18
C ASN A 71 19.87 -8.65 -5.99
N GLN A 72 19.75 -7.47 -6.60
CA GLN A 72 20.89 -6.81 -7.27
C GLN A 72 22.02 -6.43 -6.31
N LEU A 73 21.69 -6.07 -5.06
CA LEU A 73 22.69 -5.86 -4.00
C LEU A 73 23.34 -7.19 -3.60
N CYS A 74 22.52 -8.23 -3.44
CA CYS A 74 22.94 -9.58 -3.07
C CYS A 74 23.86 -10.22 -4.11
N GLU A 75 23.62 -10.05 -5.41
CA GLU A 75 24.48 -10.56 -6.49
C GLU A 75 25.91 -10.02 -6.42
N LYS A 76 26.09 -8.85 -5.78
CA LYS A 76 27.39 -8.20 -5.59
C LYS A 76 28.03 -8.54 -4.25
N GLN A 77 27.37 -9.37 -3.42
CA GLN A 77 27.82 -9.83 -2.10
C GLN A 77 27.92 -11.37 -2.08
N THR A 78 29.00 -11.94 -1.53
CA THR A 78 29.30 -13.39 -1.61
C THR A 78 28.42 -14.30 -0.77
N LYS A 79 27.74 -13.79 0.27
CA LYS A 79 26.78 -14.51 1.11
C LYS A 79 25.58 -13.61 1.36
N SER A 80 24.45 -13.88 0.73
CA SER A 80 23.33 -12.96 0.75
C SER A 80 21.98 -13.69 0.70
N PRO A 81 20.96 -13.17 1.42
CA PRO A 81 19.64 -13.80 1.46
C PRO A 81 18.98 -13.74 0.08
N LYS A 82 18.26 -14.80 -0.29
CA LYS A 82 17.50 -14.84 -1.55
C LYS A 82 16.15 -14.17 -1.34
N TYR A 83 15.95 -13.01 -1.98
CA TYR A 83 14.67 -12.33 -1.96
C TYR A 83 13.75 -12.92 -3.04
N LYS A 84 12.48 -13.15 -2.67
CA LYS A 84 11.41 -13.55 -3.57
C LYS A 84 10.20 -12.66 -3.35
N TYR A 85 9.39 -12.51 -4.40
CA TYR A 85 8.14 -11.76 -4.32
C TYR A 85 6.95 -12.66 -4.64
N ILE A 86 5.81 -12.33 -4.04
CA ILE A 86 4.50 -12.85 -4.40
C ILE A 86 3.57 -11.67 -4.65
N ILE A 87 2.85 -11.70 -5.77
CA ILE A 87 1.81 -10.73 -6.08
C ILE A 87 0.53 -11.48 -6.46
N ALA A 88 -0.60 -11.11 -5.84
CA ALA A 88 -1.90 -11.63 -6.22
C ALA A 88 -2.17 -11.36 -7.71
N GLY A 89 -2.52 -12.40 -8.47
CA GLY A 89 -2.67 -12.34 -9.93
C GLY A 89 -1.39 -12.57 -10.73
N GLY A 90 -0.27 -12.89 -10.06
CA GLY A 90 1.01 -13.25 -10.69
C GLY A 90 1.63 -12.10 -11.49
N ASN A 91 2.59 -12.42 -12.37
CA ASN A 91 3.38 -11.42 -13.09
C ASN A 91 2.53 -10.48 -13.96
N ARG A 92 1.35 -10.93 -14.41
CA ARG A 92 0.39 -10.07 -15.13
C ARG A 92 -0.05 -8.87 -14.29
N ALA A 93 -0.15 -9.03 -12.97
CA ALA A 93 -0.50 -7.96 -12.04
C ALA A 93 0.62 -6.92 -11.83
N LEU A 94 1.82 -7.13 -12.37
CA LEU A 94 2.87 -6.10 -12.40
C LEU A 94 2.49 -4.97 -13.35
N VAL A 95 1.98 -5.32 -14.53
CA VAL A 95 1.69 -4.38 -15.64
C VAL A 95 0.22 -4.03 -15.79
N SER A 96 -0.68 -4.77 -15.13
CA SER A 96 -2.13 -4.53 -15.20
C SER A 96 -2.77 -4.54 -13.81
N SER A 97 -4.00 -4.02 -13.71
CA SER A 97 -4.79 -4.11 -12.48
C SER A 97 -5.55 -5.43 -12.47
N VAL A 98 -5.16 -6.33 -11.56
CA VAL A 98 -5.83 -7.61 -11.31
C VAL A 98 -6.25 -7.62 -9.85
N GLU A 99 -7.43 -7.07 -9.56
CA GLU A 99 -7.86 -6.83 -8.19
C GLU A 99 -8.68 -7.97 -7.59
N ALA A 100 -9.41 -8.73 -8.41
CA ALA A 100 -10.26 -9.82 -7.94
C ALA A 100 -9.48 -10.94 -7.24
N THR A 101 -8.21 -11.14 -7.62
CA THR A 101 -7.33 -12.15 -7.01
C THR A 101 -6.90 -11.79 -5.59
N GLU A 102 -7.10 -10.54 -5.14
CA GLU A 102 -6.90 -10.14 -3.73
C GLU A 102 -7.79 -10.95 -2.79
N ASP A 103 -8.95 -11.41 -3.27
CA ASP A 103 -10.00 -11.98 -2.44
C ASP A 103 -9.87 -13.49 -2.15
N SER A 104 -8.80 -14.15 -2.62
CA SER A 104 -8.60 -15.60 -2.42
C SER A 104 -7.48 -15.92 -1.41
N PRO A 105 -7.81 -16.37 -0.17
CA PRO A 105 -6.81 -16.79 0.81
C PRO A 105 -6.09 -18.08 0.40
N ASN A 106 -6.82 -19.03 -0.19
CA ASN A 106 -6.28 -20.32 -0.64
C ASN A 106 -5.25 -20.15 -1.75
N GLU A 107 -5.49 -19.26 -2.72
CA GLU A 107 -4.50 -18.93 -3.75
C GLU A 107 -3.25 -18.28 -3.15
N GLY A 108 -3.41 -17.48 -2.10
CA GLY A 108 -2.31 -16.92 -1.32
C GLY A 108 -1.41 -18.02 -0.75
N VAL A 109 -2.00 -18.99 -0.06
CA VAL A 109 -1.28 -20.15 0.51
C VAL A 109 -0.62 -20.99 -0.58
N ARG A 110 -1.35 -21.34 -1.64
CA ARG A 110 -0.83 -22.13 -2.77
C ARG A 110 0.40 -21.48 -3.41
N THR A 111 0.36 -20.18 -3.61
CA THR A 111 1.49 -19.45 -4.21
C THR A 111 2.67 -19.36 -3.24
N LEU A 112 2.40 -19.24 -1.94
CA LEU A 112 3.44 -19.23 -0.91
C LEU A 112 4.18 -20.56 -0.85
N THR A 113 3.47 -21.70 -0.78
CA THR A 113 4.09 -23.02 -0.67
C THR A 113 4.93 -23.35 -1.91
N GLN A 114 4.44 -23.04 -3.11
CA GLN A 114 5.19 -23.21 -4.37
C GLN A 114 6.59 -22.59 -4.36
N ILE A 115 6.79 -21.48 -3.65
CA ILE A 115 8.10 -20.82 -3.55
C ILE A 115 8.83 -21.28 -2.29
N ALA A 116 8.13 -21.33 -1.15
CA ALA A 116 8.71 -21.59 0.16
C ALA A 116 9.22 -23.04 0.31
N ASP A 117 8.68 -24.00 -0.45
CA ASP A 117 9.07 -25.41 -0.35
C ASP A 117 10.53 -25.67 -0.76
N SER A 118 11.14 -24.76 -1.52
CA SER A 118 12.57 -24.82 -1.87
C SER A 118 13.50 -24.35 -0.75
N TYR A 119 12.97 -23.90 0.40
CA TYR A 119 13.73 -23.27 1.48
C TYR A 119 13.45 -23.91 2.84
N ASP A 120 14.46 -23.95 3.70
CA ASP A 120 14.38 -24.55 5.04
C ASP A 120 13.77 -23.58 6.05
N LYS A 121 14.17 -22.30 5.95
CA LYS A 121 13.68 -21.20 6.78
C LYS A 121 13.25 -20.03 5.90
N VAL A 122 12.11 -19.44 6.22
CA VAL A 122 11.53 -18.35 5.45
C VAL A 122 11.11 -17.21 6.37
N LEU A 123 11.69 -16.03 6.15
CA LEU A 123 11.13 -14.78 6.64
C LEU A 123 10.03 -14.36 5.65
N PHE A 124 8.77 -14.46 6.07
CA PHE A 124 7.63 -14.07 5.26
C PHE A 124 7.14 -12.68 5.65
N ILE A 125 7.09 -11.76 4.69
CA ILE A 125 6.62 -10.38 4.91
C ILE A 125 5.34 -10.17 4.08
N GLY A 126 4.20 -10.21 4.75
CA GLY A 126 2.88 -9.95 4.17
C GLY A 126 2.53 -8.47 4.24
N ILE A 127 2.31 -7.84 3.09
CA ILE A 127 2.00 -6.41 2.98
C ILE A 127 0.53 -6.22 2.62
N THR A 128 -0.22 -5.58 3.52
CA THR A 128 -1.59 -5.16 3.25
C THR A 128 -1.91 -3.87 4.01
N CYS A 129 -1.88 -2.76 3.27
CA CYS A 129 -1.97 -1.42 3.85
C CYS A 129 -3.20 -1.23 4.75
N GLY A 130 -4.35 -1.77 4.35
CA GLY A 130 -5.62 -1.61 5.06
C GLY A 130 -5.98 -2.77 5.99
N LEU A 131 -5.10 -3.74 6.20
CA LEU A 131 -5.38 -4.96 7.00
C LEU A 131 -6.68 -5.65 6.54
N ALA A 132 -6.78 -5.88 5.22
CA ALA A 132 -8.04 -6.31 4.62
C ALA A 132 -7.91 -7.33 3.48
N ALA A 133 -6.71 -7.68 3.02
CA ALA A 133 -6.54 -8.55 1.84
C ALA A 133 -6.60 -10.04 2.23
N PRO A 134 -7.64 -10.82 1.86
CA PRO A 134 -7.70 -12.27 2.13
C PRO A 134 -6.47 -13.04 1.68
N PHE A 135 -5.94 -12.71 0.49
CA PHE A 135 -4.76 -13.36 -0.08
C PHE A 135 -3.56 -13.33 0.87
N VAL A 136 -3.28 -12.19 1.51
CA VAL A 136 -2.18 -12.05 2.48
C VAL A 136 -2.56 -12.68 3.82
N ALA A 137 -3.82 -12.59 4.22
CA ALA A 137 -4.31 -13.15 5.48
C ALA A 137 -4.17 -14.68 5.52
N GLY A 138 -4.52 -15.37 4.43
CA GLY A 138 -4.35 -16.82 4.31
C GLY A 138 -2.88 -17.23 4.40
N GLN A 139 -1.97 -16.46 3.80
CA GLN A 139 -0.53 -16.71 3.89
C GLN A 139 -0.01 -16.57 5.32
N LEU A 140 -0.43 -15.51 6.03
CA LEU A 140 -0.05 -15.28 7.42
C LEU A 140 -0.58 -16.39 8.34
N ASP A 141 -1.85 -16.78 8.19
CA ASP A 141 -2.46 -17.88 8.94
C ASP A 141 -1.70 -19.20 8.71
N TYR A 142 -1.30 -19.49 7.46
CA TYR A 142 -0.48 -20.66 7.14
C TYR A 142 0.91 -20.59 7.79
N CYS A 143 1.61 -19.44 7.68
CA CYS A 143 2.92 -19.26 8.32
C CYS A 143 2.85 -19.45 9.84
N MET A 144 1.81 -18.95 10.50
CA MET A 144 1.62 -19.11 11.94
C MET A 144 1.36 -20.57 12.37
N LYS A 145 0.83 -21.41 11.48
CA LYS A 145 0.69 -22.86 11.72
C LYS A 145 2.02 -23.62 11.54
N MET A 146 2.96 -23.04 10.80
CA MET A 146 4.23 -23.66 10.40
C MET A 146 5.43 -22.88 10.95
N LYS A 147 5.40 -22.48 12.24
CA LYS A 147 6.40 -21.60 12.88
C LYS A 147 7.83 -22.15 12.86
N GLU A 148 7.99 -23.47 12.74
CA GLU A 148 9.31 -24.08 12.58
C GLU A 148 9.96 -23.71 11.24
N LYS A 149 9.18 -23.40 10.21
CA LYS A 149 9.68 -23.01 8.88
C LYS A 149 9.59 -21.50 8.65
N PHE A 150 8.54 -20.86 9.15
CA PHE A 150 8.22 -19.48 8.83
C PHE A 150 8.34 -18.54 10.02
N THR A 151 8.90 -17.37 9.76
CA THR A 151 8.76 -16.18 10.62
C THR A 151 7.84 -15.19 9.89
N PRO A 152 6.56 -15.08 10.28
CA PRO A 152 5.62 -14.17 9.66
C PRO A 152 5.80 -12.73 10.18
N VAL A 153 5.80 -11.78 9.25
CA VAL A 153 5.78 -10.34 9.52
C VAL A 153 4.62 -9.74 8.73
N LEU A 154 3.78 -8.94 9.39
CA LEU A 154 2.69 -8.20 8.77
C LEU A 154 3.07 -6.72 8.71
N ILE A 155 2.97 -6.13 7.51
CA ILE A 155 3.08 -4.68 7.30
C ILE A 155 1.73 -4.12 6.88
N GLY A 156 1.17 -3.25 7.71
CA GLY A 156 -0.05 -2.49 7.46
C GLY A 156 -0.03 -1.14 8.20
N PHE A 157 -1.05 -0.30 7.96
CA PHE A 157 -1.11 1.06 8.50
C PHE A 157 -2.42 1.36 9.25
N ASN A 158 -3.21 0.33 9.49
CA ASN A 158 -4.38 0.38 10.35
C ASN A 158 -4.05 -0.27 11.69
N HIS A 159 -4.73 0.17 12.76
CA HIS A 159 -4.77 -0.58 14.01
C HIS A 159 -5.36 -1.97 13.75
N VAL A 160 -4.89 -2.97 14.49
CA VAL A 160 -5.41 -4.34 14.38
C VAL A 160 -6.92 -4.35 14.61
N GLU A 161 -7.44 -3.56 15.56
CA GLU A 161 -8.89 -3.40 15.83
C GLU A 161 -9.73 -2.94 14.63
N MET A 162 -9.09 -2.24 13.68
CA MET A 162 -9.69 -1.73 12.45
C MET A 162 -9.50 -2.69 11.25
N ALA A 163 -8.82 -3.82 11.45
CA ALA A 163 -8.71 -4.85 10.43
C ALA A 163 -10.10 -5.38 10.03
N ARG A 164 -10.20 -5.91 8.81
CA ARG A 164 -11.48 -6.34 8.27
C ARG A 164 -12.05 -7.53 9.06
N LYS A 165 -13.21 -7.31 9.69
CA LYS A 165 -14.00 -8.30 10.47
C LYS A 165 -15.02 -9.09 9.63
N ILE A 166 -15.08 -8.80 8.32
CA ILE A 166 -15.95 -9.51 7.39
C ILE A 166 -15.27 -10.83 7.00
N ARG A 167 -16.02 -11.92 7.12
CA ARG A 167 -15.60 -13.26 6.69
C ARG A 167 -15.47 -13.31 5.17
N VAL A 168 -14.49 -14.08 4.71
CA VAL A 168 -14.30 -14.34 3.29
C VAL A 168 -14.98 -15.67 2.99
N THR A 169 -15.66 -15.76 1.84
CA THR A 169 -16.27 -17.01 1.39
C THR A 169 -15.21 -18.12 1.37
N GLU A 170 -15.55 -19.31 1.89
CA GLU A 170 -14.64 -20.48 1.95
C GLU A 170 -13.44 -20.32 2.90
N TRP A 171 -13.49 -19.39 3.87
CA TRP A 171 -12.46 -19.26 4.90
C TRP A 171 -13.05 -18.96 6.28
N GLU A 172 -12.63 -19.73 7.28
CA GLU A 172 -13.20 -19.70 8.65
C GLU A 172 -12.84 -18.43 9.44
N LYS A 173 -11.68 -17.82 9.14
CA LYS A 173 -11.16 -16.64 9.84
C LYS A 173 -11.46 -15.35 9.07
N THR A 174 -11.45 -14.24 9.80
CA THR A 174 -11.42 -12.88 9.25
C THR A 174 -9.97 -12.38 9.19
N PHE A 175 -9.74 -11.23 8.54
CA PHE A 175 -8.41 -10.61 8.60
C PHE A 175 -8.09 -10.20 10.05
N TYR A 176 -9.09 -9.70 10.77
CA TYR A 176 -8.95 -9.31 12.18
C TYR A 176 -8.45 -10.45 13.07
N ASP A 177 -9.00 -11.66 12.92
CA ASP A 177 -8.58 -12.82 13.69
C ASP A 177 -7.09 -13.13 13.46
N VAL A 178 -6.65 -13.12 12.20
CA VAL A 178 -5.24 -13.31 11.81
C VAL A 178 -4.33 -12.19 12.33
N ALA A 179 -4.80 -10.94 12.31
CA ALA A 179 -4.02 -9.80 12.75
C ALA A 179 -3.83 -9.76 14.28
N ILE A 180 -4.84 -10.16 15.06
CA ILE A 180 -4.73 -10.31 16.52
C ILE A 180 -3.72 -11.38 16.89
N GLU A 181 -3.74 -12.52 16.20
CA GLU A 181 -2.80 -13.62 16.46
C GLU A 181 -1.33 -13.22 16.21
N LEU A 182 -1.08 -12.14 15.46
CA LEU A 182 0.25 -11.63 15.10
C LEU A 182 0.75 -10.45 15.96
N GLN A 183 -0.06 -9.87 16.82
CA GLN A 183 0.17 -8.49 17.27
C GLN A 183 1.31 -8.33 18.28
N GLU A 184 2.39 -7.67 17.84
CA GLU A 184 3.30 -6.81 18.63
C GLU A 184 3.53 -5.48 17.87
N ALA A 185 2.99 -4.38 18.41
CA ALA A 185 3.23 -2.96 18.04
C ALA A 185 2.65 -2.38 16.73
N GLU A 186 2.46 -1.05 16.76
CA GLU A 186 1.37 -0.31 16.12
C GLU A 186 1.85 1.00 15.46
N THR A 187 1.34 1.41 14.29
CA THR A 187 1.50 2.79 13.76
C THR A 187 0.32 3.25 12.86
N ARG A 188 0.01 4.57 12.89
CA ARG A 188 -1.18 5.25 12.32
C ARG A 188 -0.87 6.14 11.11
N SER A 189 -1.73 6.16 10.07
CA SER A 189 -1.88 7.33 9.17
C SER A 189 -3.08 7.27 8.20
N GLU A 190 -3.88 8.34 8.11
CA GLU A 190 -4.98 8.50 7.12
C GLU A 190 -4.47 8.83 5.70
N GLU A 191 -5.18 8.44 4.64
CA GLU A 191 -4.78 8.73 3.24
C GLU A 191 -5.26 10.10 2.74
N PRO A 192 -4.51 10.81 1.84
CA PRO A 192 -4.94 12.11 1.31
C PRO A 192 -6.17 12.01 0.40
N ILE A 193 -6.33 10.86 -0.26
CA ILE A 193 -7.58 10.45 -0.93
C ILE A 193 -8.05 9.18 -0.25
N ALA A 194 -9.27 9.20 0.29
CA ALA A 194 -9.79 8.11 1.10
C ALA A 194 -9.63 6.75 0.40
N GLY A 195 -8.88 5.86 1.05
CA GLY A 195 -8.66 4.49 0.59
C GLY A 195 -7.69 4.31 -0.59
N SER A 196 -6.98 5.35 -1.02
CA SER A 196 -5.94 5.26 -2.06
C SER A 196 -4.62 4.74 -1.49
N SER A 197 -4.58 3.46 -1.07
CA SER A 197 -3.43 2.83 -0.42
C SER A 197 -2.12 2.85 -1.23
N ARG A 198 -2.18 3.13 -2.54
CA ARG A 198 -1.00 3.39 -3.38
C ARG A 198 -0.23 4.67 -3.02
N MET A 199 -0.84 5.58 -2.25
CA MET A 199 -0.27 6.88 -1.89
C MET A 199 0.60 6.78 -0.63
N LYS A 200 0.12 7.18 0.55
CA LYS A 200 0.93 7.24 1.78
C LYS A 200 1.34 5.83 2.20
N SER A 201 0.40 4.90 2.29
CA SER A 201 0.66 3.54 2.77
C SER A 201 1.67 2.79 1.88
N GLY A 202 1.51 2.86 0.56
CA GLY A 202 2.49 2.29 -0.36
C GLY A 202 3.86 2.97 -0.28
N THR A 203 3.93 4.29 -0.08
CA THR A 203 5.21 4.97 0.15
C THR A 203 5.84 4.53 1.47
N ALA A 204 5.07 4.49 2.56
CA ALA A 204 5.54 4.05 3.87
C ALA A 204 6.03 2.60 3.85
N THR A 205 5.32 1.70 3.16
CA THR A 205 5.76 0.31 2.93
C THR A 205 7.13 0.27 2.29
N LYS A 206 7.32 1.03 1.20
CA LYS A 206 8.62 1.09 0.50
C LYS A 206 9.72 1.58 1.45
N ILE A 207 9.46 2.66 2.19
CA ILE A 207 10.42 3.25 3.14
C ILE A 207 10.79 2.25 4.23
N ILE A 208 9.81 1.58 4.84
CA ILE A 208 10.04 0.58 5.90
C ILE A 208 10.92 -0.56 5.37
N LEU A 209 10.57 -1.14 4.22
CA LEU A 209 11.33 -2.23 3.61
C LEU A 209 12.75 -1.78 3.24
N ASP A 210 12.87 -0.64 2.55
CA ASP A 210 14.15 -0.11 2.13
C ASP A 210 15.06 0.10 3.34
N ILE A 211 14.59 0.80 4.37
CA ILE A 211 15.39 1.10 5.56
C ILE A 211 15.75 -0.16 6.33
N ALA A 212 14.79 -1.07 6.54
CA ALA A 212 15.05 -2.33 7.24
C ALA A 212 16.12 -3.15 6.53
N PHE A 213 16.00 -3.33 5.21
CA PHE A 213 16.96 -4.12 4.44
C PHE A 213 18.29 -3.38 4.24
N ILE A 214 18.30 -2.06 4.06
CA ILE A 214 19.54 -1.26 4.03
C ILE A 214 20.30 -1.43 5.35
N THR A 215 19.63 -1.28 6.50
CA THR A 215 20.28 -1.42 7.81
C THR A 215 20.74 -2.86 8.05
N ALA A 216 19.98 -3.87 7.62
CA ALA A 216 20.39 -5.26 7.69
C ALA A 216 21.65 -5.52 6.85
N HIS A 217 21.67 -5.11 5.57
CA HIS A 217 22.82 -5.26 4.69
C HIS A 217 24.03 -4.43 5.14
N ALA A 218 23.81 -3.25 5.72
CA ALA A 218 24.88 -2.47 6.33
C ALA A 218 25.55 -3.25 7.46
N SER A 219 24.76 -3.91 8.31
CA SER A 219 25.25 -4.70 9.43
C SER A 219 26.08 -5.90 8.94
N LEU A 220 25.70 -6.53 7.82
CA LEU A 220 26.50 -7.59 7.17
C LEU A 220 27.87 -7.09 6.66
N GLU A 221 27.97 -5.80 6.33
CA GLU A 221 29.24 -5.13 5.96
C GLU A 221 29.98 -4.52 7.17
N ASN A 222 29.57 -4.86 8.41
CA ASN A 222 30.06 -4.25 9.66
C ASN A 222 29.87 -2.72 9.72
N ARG A 223 28.86 -2.20 9.03
CA ARG A 223 28.46 -0.77 9.06
C ARG A 223 27.18 -0.60 9.87
N HIS A 224 27.22 0.26 10.87
CA HIS A 224 26.05 0.55 11.69
C HIS A 224 25.33 1.82 11.19
N LEU A 225 24.39 1.65 10.27
CA LEU A 225 23.52 2.74 9.81
C LEU A 225 22.30 2.86 10.72
N LYS A 226 22.15 4.02 11.36
CA LYS A 226 20.98 4.32 12.21
C LYS A 226 19.73 4.55 11.33
N PRO A 227 18.62 3.82 11.53
CA PRO A 227 17.38 4.04 10.79
C PRO A 227 16.88 5.50 10.86
N SER A 228 16.98 6.14 12.04
CA SER A 228 16.58 7.53 12.23
C SER A 228 17.33 8.52 11.33
N LYS A 229 18.61 8.25 11.06
CA LYS A 229 19.44 9.07 10.16
C LYS A 229 19.00 8.88 8.70
N LEU A 230 18.76 7.64 8.27
CA LEU A 230 18.25 7.35 6.92
C LEU A 230 16.88 7.98 6.68
N ILE A 231 15.99 7.96 7.68
CA ILE A 231 14.69 8.66 7.62
C ILE A 231 14.89 10.18 7.47
N ALA A 232 15.78 10.76 8.26
CA ALA A 232 16.07 12.19 8.20
C ALA A 232 16.65 12.60 6.83
N ASP A 233 17.55 11.80 6.27
CA ASP A 233 18.15 12.05 4.96
C ASP A 233 17.10 11.92 3.85
N LEU A 234 16.25 10.89 3.87
CA LEU A 234 15.12 10.77 2.95
C LEU A 234 14.15 11.94 3.07
N ARG A 235 13.84 12.39 4.29
CA ARG A 235 12.98 13.56 4.52
C ARG A 235 13.57 14.82 3.87
N ASN A 236 14.87 15.03 4.00
CA ASN A 236 15.55 16.16 3.34
C ASN A 236 15.43 16.07 1.81
N VAL A 237 15.57 14.88 1.24
CA VAL A 237 15.39 14.66 -0.20
C VAL A 237 13.93 14.93 -0.63
N VAL A 238 12.94 14.49 0.15
CA VAL A 238 11.52 14.78 -0.10
C VAL A 238 11.23 16.28 0.00
N ASN A 239 11.84 16.99 0.93
CA ASN A 239 11.69 18.45 1.04
C ASN A 239 12.25 19.17 -0.19
N LYS A 240 13.40 18.74 -0.73
CA LYS A 240 13.95 19.27 -1.99
C LYS A 240 13.05 19.02 -3.21
N MET A 241 12.33 17.90 -3.23
CA MET A 241 11.30 17.68 -4.25
C MET A 241 10.22 18.77 -4.21
N HIS A 242 9.84 19.22 -3.01
CA HIS A 242 8.84 20.27 -2.83
C HIS A 242 9.31 21.65 -3.31
N GLU A 243 10.61 21.93 -3.28
CA GLU A 243 11.20 23.15 -3.86
C GLU A 243 10.92 23.25 -5.39
N ASN A 244 10.68 22.12 -6.06
CA ASN A 244 10.29 22.03 -7.48
C ASN A 244 8.76 22.00 -7.70
N SER A 245 7.96 22.39 -6.69
CA SER A 245 6.49 22.31 -6.72
C SER A 245 5.84 23.02 -7.91
N THR A 246 6.40 24.13 -8.38
CA THR A 246 5.89 24.86 -9.57
C THR A 246 5.95 24.00 -10.85
N ASN A 247 7.07 23.31 -11.09
CA ASN A 247 7.21 22.42 -12.24
C ASN A 247 6.28 21.21 -12.13
N LEU A 248 6.15 20.66 -10.91
CA LEU A 248 5.24 19.56 -10.64
C LEU A 248 3.77 19.98 -10.86
N ALA A 249 3.37 21.17 -10.43
CA ALA A 249 2.03 21.73 -10.62
C ALA A 249 1.72 21.98 -12.11
N ASN A 250 2.68 22.51 -12.87
CA ASN A 250 2.55 22.67 -14.32
C ASN A 250 2.34 21.31 -15.01
N THR A 251 3.07 20.28 -14.57
CA THR A 251 2.93 18.93 -15.10
C THR A 251 1.57 18.33 -14.76
N VAL A 252 1.08 18.53 -13.53
CA VAL A 252 -0.29 18.15 -13.12
C VAL A 252 -1.34 18.80 -14.04
N ARG A 253 -1.22 20.11 -14.29
CA ARG A 253 -2.15 20.86 -15.16
C ARG A 253 -2.17 20.28 -16.57
N ARG A 254 -0.99 20.10 -17.18
CA ARG A 254 -0.83 19.54 -18.53
C ARG A 254 -1.37 18.12 -18.63
N ALA A 255 -1.11 17.29 -17.63
CA ALA A 255 -1.68 15.94 -17.58
C ALA A 255 -3.22 16.00 -17.54
N GLY A 256 -3.80 16.88 -16.73
CA GLY A 256 -5.26 17.10 -16.68
C GLY A 256 -5.87 17.58 -18.01
N GLU A 257 -5.19 18.50 -18.71
CA GLU A 257 -5.58 18.99 -20.04
C GLU A 257 -5.52 17.88 -21.10
N SER A 258 -4.44 17.07 -21.09
CA SER A 258 -4.27 15.95 -22.02
C SER A 258 -5.41 14.92 -21.89
N TYR A 259 -5.83 14.58 -20.66
CA TYR A 259 -6.96 13.68 -20.42
C TYR A 259 -8.33 14.22 -20.83
N SER A 260 -8.44 15.52 -21.10
CA SER A 260 -9.70 16.17 -21.51
C SER A 260 -9.87 16.21 -23.03
N LYS A 261 -8.79 15.96 -23.79
CA LYS A 261 -8.81 15.81 -25.24
C LYS A 261 -8.82 14.32 -25.57
N ASP A 262 -9.96 13.77 -25.99
CA ASP A 262 -10.10 12.35 -26.35
C ASP A 262 -9.17 11.87 -27.49
N SER A 263 -8.48 12.80 -28.18
CA SER A 263 -7.65 12.52 -29.36
C SER A 263 -6.12 12.51 -29.12
N TYR A 264 -5.61 12.99 -27.96
CA TYR A 264 -4.17 13.32 -27.86
C TYR A 264 -3.22 12.11 -28.02
N PHE A 265 -3.69 10.88 -27.74
CA PHE A 265 -2.90 9.66 -27.89
C PHE A 265 -3.26 8.80 -29.11
N LYS A 266 -4.37 9.09 -29.80
CA LYS A 266 -4.77 8.28 -30.98
C LYS A 266 -4.11 8.76 -32.27
N ASP A 267 -3.78 10.05 -32.37
CA ASP A 267 -3.29 10.64 -33.63
C ASP A 267 -1.80 11.06 -33.62
N ASN A 268 -1.15 11.16 -32.44
CA ASN A 268 0.17 11.80 -32.31
C ASN A 268 1.34 10.87 -31.94
N LEU A 269 1.30 9.59 -32.34
CA LEU A 269 2.52 8.77 -32.43
C LEU A 269 3.19 8.91 -33.80
N ASN A 270 3.07 10.08 -34.43
CA ASN A 270 3.84 10.42 -35.60
C ASN A 270 5.20 11.00 -35.14
N PRO A 271 6.34 10.34 -35.42
CA PRO A 271 7.66 10.78 -34.94
C PRO A 271 8.08 12.19 -35.40
N GLU A 272 7.37 12.75 -36.38
CA GLU A 272 7.66 14.05 -37.00
C GLU A 272 6.98 15.23 -36.29
N ASP A 273 6.05 14.99 -35.35
CA ASP A 273 5.34 16.04 -34.59
C ASP A 273 6.17 16.56 -33.40
N ASN A 274 7.48 16.69 -33.64
CA ASN A 274 8.50 17.05 -32.67
C ASN A 274 8.59 18.58 -32.52
N THR A 275 7.49 19.20 -32.11
CA THR A 275 7.56 20.57 -31.60
C THR A 275 8.17 20.53 -30.20
N ASN A 276 9.40 21.05 -30.08
CA ASN A 276 10.17 21.20 -28.83
C ASN A 276 9.42 21.93 -27.69
N GLU A 277 8.20 22.43 -27.93
CA GLU A 277 7.38 23.15 -26.96
C GLU A 277 6.79 22.26 -25.85
N ASN A 278 6.88 20.94 -25.98
CA ASN A 278 6.22 20.01 -25.04
C ASN A 278 7.12 19.32 -24.01
N VAL A 279 8.44 19.47 -24.07
CA VAL A 279 9.34 18.81 -23.10
C VAL A 279 9.58 19.73 -21.90
N GLN A 280 9.10 19.34 -20.72
CA GLN A 280 9.42 20.03 -19.46
C GLN A 280 10.37 19.16 -18.64
N LEU A 281 11.58 19.67 -18.40
CA LEU A 281 12.52 19.02 -17.51
C LEU A 281 12.08 19.25 -16.06
N ILE A 282 11.75 18.16 -15.35
CA ILE A 282 11.59 18.17 -13.90
C ILE A 282 12.86 17.58 -13.32
N ASP A 283 13.84 18.44 -13.05
CA ASP A 283 15.08 18.03 -12.40
C ASP A 283 14.93 18.12 -10.89
N PHE A 284 14.80 16.96 -10.24
CA PHE A 284 14.72 16.89 -8.78
C PHE A 284 16.08 17.07 -8.08
N LYS A 285 17.17 17.32 -8.83
CA LYS A 285 18.56 17.49 -8.33
C LYS A 285 18.81 16.71 -7.05
N LEU A 286 18.93 15.40 -7.19
CA LEU A 286 19.49 14.56 -6.14
C LEU A 286 20.99 14.88 -6.03
N ASN A 287 21.33 16.03 -5.44
CA ASN A 287 22.71 16.41 -5.16
C ASN A 287 23.28 15.42 -4.13
N THR A 288 23.79 14.31 -4.63
CA THR A 288 24.60 13.33 -3.90
C THR A 288 25.24 12.33 -4.88
N ILE A 289 25.70 12.77 -6.06
CA ILE A 289 26.72 11.97 -6.75
C ILE A 289 28.03 12.27 -6.02
N VAL A 290 28.27 11.49 -4.97
CA VAL A 290 29.60 11.38 -4.37
C VAL A 290 30.36 10.44 -5.32
N GLU A 291 31.52 10.84 -5.80
CA GLU A 291 32.41 9.89 -6.51
C GLU A 291 33.05 8.97 -5.45
N ASN A 292 33.23 7.68 -5.76
CA ASN A 292 33.71 6.63 -4.83
C ASN A 292 32.74 6.20 -3.70
N VAL A 293 31.45 6.06 -3.99
CA VAL A 293 30.47 5.46 -3.04
C VAL A 293 30.40 3.93 -3.14
N SER A 294 30.23 3.27 -2.00
CA SER A 294 30.07 1.81 -1.93
C SER A 294 28.82 1.32 -2.69
N VAL A 295 28.74 0.02 -2.98
CA VAL A 295 27.55 -0.59 -3.61
C VAL A 295 26.29 -0.37 -2.77
N LEU A 296 26.42 -0.45 -1.45
CA LEU A 296 25.32 -0.17 -0.51
C LEU A 296 24.87 1.29 -0.60
N ASP A 297 25.80 2.24 -0.69
CA ASP A 297 25.44 3.67 -0.81
C ASP A 297 24.74 3.99 -2.12
N LYS A 298 25.16 3.37 -3.23
CA LYS A 298 24.45 3.45 -4.51
C LYS A 298 23.03 2.89 -4.42
N THR A 299 22.84 1.83 -3.62
CA THR A 299 21.52 1.23 -3.36
C THR A 299 20.64 2.19 -2.55
N ILE A 300 21.19 2.83 -1.51
CA ILE A 300 20.50 3.88 -0.73
C ILE A 300 20.03 5.01 -1.65
N GLN A 301 20.91 5.53 -2.50
CA GLN A 301 20.58 6.59 -3.47
C GLN A 301 19.48 6.16 -4.44
N LYS A 302 19.54 4.94 -4.96
CA LYS A 302 18.50 4.36 -5.82
C LYS A 302 17.16 4.28 -5.08
N CYS A 303 17.12 3.74 -3.87
CA CYS A 303 15.91 3.64 -3.06
C CYS A 303 15.27 5.02 -2.81
N PHE A 304 16.08 6.05 -2.55
CA PHE A 304 15.62 7.42 -2.37
C PHE A 304 15.06 8.00 -3.68
N ALA A 305 15.77 7.84 -4.80
CA ALA A 305 15.32 8.30 -6.11
C ALA A 305 13.98 7.68 -6.53
N GLU A 306 13.82 6.36 -6.36
CA GLU A 306 12.58 5.65 -6.62
C GLU A 306 11.42 6.16 -5.74
N THR A 307 11.70 6.49 -4.48
CA THR A 307 10.71 7.04 -3.55
C THR A 307 10.22 8.41 -4.02
N ILE A 308 11.14 9.29 -4.44
CA ILE A 308 10.80 10.61 -5.00
C ILE A 308 10.02 10.49 -6.30
N LEU A 309 10.46 9.62 -7.22
CA LEU A 309 9.76 9.37 -8.46
C LEU A 309 8.33 8.87 -8.22
N LYS A 310 8.16 7.92 -7.28
CA LYS A 310 6.84 7.42 -6.87
C LYS A 310 5.95 8.55 -6.34
N LEU A 311 6.48 9.42 -5.48
CA LEU A 311 5.75 10.56 -4.94
C LEU A 311 5.34 11.54 -6.04
N ALA A 312 6.27 11.90 -6.94
CA ALA A 312 6.00 12.79 -8.07
C ALA A 312 4.91 12.25 -8.99
N LEU A 313 5.03 10.98 -9.43
CA LEU A 313 4.05 10.34 -10.32
C LEU A 313 2.69 10.17 -9.65
N ASN A 314 2.66 9.86 -8.34
CA ASN A 314 1.42 9.82 -7.58
C ASN A 314 0.75 11.20 -7.53
N THR A 315 1.50 12.28 -7.32
CA THR A 315 1.00 13.66 -7.34
C THR A 315 0.48 14.04 -8.72
N ILE A 316 1.25 13.79 -9.78
CA ILE A 316 0.86 14.10 -11.17
C ILE A 316 -0.43 13.38 -11.55
N SER A 317 -0.43 12.05 -11.41
CA SER A 317 -1.60 11.23 -11.79
C SER A 317 -2.84 11.60 -10.98
N THR A 318 -2.72 11.73 -9.65
CA THR A 318 -3.86 12.04 -8.78
C THR A 318 -4.37 13.46 -9.05
N GLY A 319 -3.48 14.44 -9.16
CA GLY A 319 -3.81 15.82 -9.48
C GLY A 319 -4.54 15.94 -10.83
N ALA A 320 -4.10 15.22 -11.85
CA ALA A 320 -4.76 15.20 -13.16
C ALA A 320 -6.21 14.69 -13.07
N TYR A 321 -6.46 13.59 -12.35
CA TYR A 321 -7.81 13.07 -12.13
C TYR A 321 -8.68 13.98 -11.25
N ILE A 322 -8.07 14.70 -10.30
CA ILE A 322 -8.75 15.76 -9.55
C ILE A 322 -9.15 16.90 -10.50
N LEU A 323 -8.29 17.38 -11.40
CA LEU A 323 -8.66 18.44 -12.34
C LEU A 323 -9.81 18.02 -13.29
N LYS A 324 -9.84 16.73 -13.67
CA LYS A 324 -10.91 16.12 -14.49
C LYS A 324 -12.26 15.97 -13.77
N GLY A 325 -12.35 16.23 -12.46
CA GLY A 325 -13.62 16.16 -11.76
C GLY A 325 -14.00 14.77 -11.23
N LYS A 326 -13.06 13.83 -11.19
CA LYS A 326 -13.27 12.41 -10.78
C LYS A 326 -13.31 12.19 -9.26
N VAL A 327 -12.95 13.22 -8.50
CA VAL A 327 -12.86 13.26 -7.04
C VAL A 327 -13.82 14.34 -6.55
N TYR A 328 -14.56 14.11 -5.48
CA TYR A 328 -15.37 15.12 -4.78
C TYR A 328 -14.88 15.26 -3.34
N GLN A 329 -14.60 16.49 -2.91
CA GLN A 329 -13.86 16.76 -1.67
C GLN A 329 -12.55 15.96 -1.64
N ASN A 330 -12.43 14.97 -0.76
CA ASN A 330 -11.31 14.04 -0.62
C ASN A 330 -11.69 12.57 -0.95
N ILE A 331 -12.82 12.34 -1.63
CA ILE A 331 -13.38 11.03 -1.94
C ILE A 331 -13.35 10.76 -3.45
N MET A 332 -12.89 9.56 -3.82
CA MET A 332 -12.93 9.09 -5.22
C MET A 332 -14.34 8.62 -5.56
N ILE A 333 -15.07 9.44 -6.33
CA ILE A 333 -16.44 9.14 -6.75
C ILE A 333 -16.50 8.38 -8.09
N ASP A 334 -15.45 8.43 -8.92
CA ASP A 334 -15.34 7.64 -10.16
C ASP A 334 -14.59 6.32 -9.92
N LEU A 335 -15.07 5.53 -8.96
CA LEU A 335 -14.48 4.26 -8.55
C LEU A 335 -15.07 3.09 -9.35
N LYS A 336 -14.20 2.16 -9.78
CA LYS A 336 -14.61 0.85 -10.29
C LYS A 336 -14.65 -0.16 -9.16
N VAL A 337 -15.73 -0.92 -9.07
CA VAL A 337 -15.88 -1.97 -8.05
C VAL A 337 -15.32 -3.28 -8.60
N SER A 338 -14.09 -3.63 -8.19
CA SER A 338 -13.34 -4.76 -8.73
C SER A 338 -12.91 -5.81 -7.71
N ASN A 339 -13.23 -5.60 -6.43
CA ASN A 339 -13.05 -6.55 -5.32
C ASN A 339 -14.02 -6.18 -4.18
N ILE A 340 -14.09 -7.04 -3.17
CA ILE A 340 -15.01 -6.87 -2.04
C ILE A 340 -14.73 -5.59 -1.23
N LYS A 341 -13.46 -5.23 -1.09
CA LYS A 341 -13.03 -4.00 -0.38
C LYS A 341 -13.56 -2.75 -1.07
N LEU A 342 -13.52 -2.70 -2.40
CA LEU A 342 -14.03 -1.56 -3.18
C LEU A 342 -15.56 -1.54 -3.23
N PHE A 343 -16.22 -2.69 -3.15
CA PHE A 343 -17.67 -2.77 -3.03
C PHE A 343 -18.15 -2.09 -1.75
N TYR A 344 -17.64 -2.48 -0.59
CA TYR A 344 -18.04 -1.87 0.69
C TYR A 344 -17.67 -0.39 0.78
N ARG A 345 -16.54 0.00 0.18
CA ARG A 345 -16.18 1.42 0.05
C ARG A 345 -17.20 2.20 -0.76
N ALA A 346 -17.66 1.67 -1.89
CA ALA A 346 -18.67 2.31 -2.72
C ALA A 346 -20.00 2.50 -1.97
N VAL A 347 -20.44 1.48 -1.23
CA VAL A 347 -21.63 1.57 -0.36
C VAL A 347 -21.49 2.70 0.66
N GLU A 348 -20.35 2.77 1.37
CA GLU A 348 -20.11 3.78 2.40
C GLU A 348 -20.05 5.21 1.81
N ILE A 349 -19.47 5.37 0.61
CA ILE A 349 -19.47 6.65 -0.11
C ILE A 349 -20.90 7.11 -0.40
N ILE A 350 -21.74 6.22 -0.94
CA ILE A 350 -23.13 6.55 -1.29
C ILE A 350 -23.93 6.89 -0.03
N LYS A 351 -23.82 6.04 1.00
CA LYS A 351 -24.47 6.23 2.30
C LYS A 351 -24.18 7.62 2.88
N ASN A 352 -22.91 8.00 2.91
CA ASN A 352 -22.46 9.25 3.56
C ASN A 352 -22.74 10.49 2.70
N LEU A 353 -22.58 10.43 1.38
CA LEU A 353 -22.82 11.59 0.52
C LEU A 353 -24.32 11.84 0.29
N ALA A 354 -25.13 10.79 0.15
CA ALA A 354 -26.57 10.90 -0.04
C ALA A 354 -27.38 10.92 1.26
N GLN A 355 -26.75 10.65 2.42
CA GLN A 355 -27.42 10.61 3.73
C GLN A 355 -28.57 9.60 3.78
N VAL A 356 -28.34 8.41 3.22
CA VAL A 356 -29.31 7.29 3.18
C VAL A 356 -28.83 6.12 4.04
N ASP A 357 -29.70 5.16 4.33
CA ASP A 357 -29.31 3.94 5.05
C ASP A 357 -28.48 2.97 4.17
N THR A 358 -27.79 2.03 4.82
CA THR A 358 -26.93 1.03 4.14
C THR A 358 -27.69 0.17 3.14
N SER A 359 -28.96 -0.18 3.41
CA SER A 359 -29.77 -1.00 2.49
C SER A 359 -30.09 -0.21 1.22
N THR A 360 -30.50 1.05 1.36
CA THR A 360 -30.76 1.95 0.22
C THR A 360 -29.49 2.19 -0.61
N ALA A 361 -28.36 2.51 0.03
CA ALA A 361 -27.08 2.68 -0.66
C ALA A 361 -26.65 1.42 -1.43
N THR A 362 -26.83 0.25 -0.83
CA THR A 362 -26.50 -1.04 -1.45
C THR A 362 -27.39 -1.31 -2.66
N LYS A 363 -28.71 -1.08 -2.55
CA LYS A 363 -29.66 -1.23 -3.67
C LYS A 363 -29.27 -0.34 -4.85
N CYS A 364 -29.02 0.96 -4.62
CA CYS A 364 -28.61 1.89 -5.69
C CYS A 364 -27.29 1.46 -6.35
N LEU A 365 -26.32 0.97 -5.56
CA LEU A 365 -25.06 0.46 -6.09
C LEU A 365 -25.28 -0.76 -6.98
N ILE A 366 -26.09 -1.72 -6.54
CA ILE A 366 -26.40 -2.94 -7.29
C ILE A 366 -27.17 -2.60 -8.59
N SER A 367 -28.19 -1.73 -8.54
CA SER A 367 -28.89 -1.26 -9.75
C SER A 367 -27.93 -0.63 -10.76
N SER A 368 -27.02 0.24 -10.30
CA SER A 368 -26.01 0.87 -11.14
C SER A 368 -25.03 -0.13 -11.76
N ILE A 369 -24.63 -1.14 -10.98
CA ILE A 369 -23.76 -2.22 -11.42
C ILE A 369 -24.37 -3.02 -12.57
N HIS A 370 -25.63 -3.46 -12.42
CA HIS A 370 -26.28 -4.29 -13.44
C HIS A 370 -26.84 -3.48 -14.60
N GLY A 371 -26.95 -2.16 -14.43
CA GLY A 371 -27.63 -1.29 -15.39
C GLY A 371 -29.09 -1.66 -15.56
N LEU A 372 -29.71 -2.09 -14.46
CA LEU A 372 -31.09 -2.58 -14.43
C LEU A 372 -31.90 -1.72 -13.46
N ASP A 373 -33.11 -1.40 -13.87
CA ASP A 373 -34.16 -0.95 -12.95
C ASP A 373 -34.75 -2.15 -12.14
N ASP A 374 -34.40 -3.40 -12.50
CA ASP A 374 -34.86 -4.64 -11.85
C ASP A 374 -33.73 -5.67 -11.62
N LEU A 375 -33.54 -6.14 -10.39
CA LEU A 375 -32.31 -6.75 -9.88
C LEU A 375 -32.22 -8.25 -10.16
N ASN A 376 -31.77 -8.67 -11.36
CA ASN A 376 -31.43 -10.07 -11.63
C ASN A 376 -30.36 -10.18 -12.74
N LYS A 377 -29.06 -10.37 -12.39
CA LYS A 377 -28.01 -11.07 -13.19
C LYS A 377 -26.58 -10.86 -12.66
N ASP A 378 -25.81 -11.94 -12.47
CA ASP A 378 -24.45 -11.96 -11.91
C ASP A 378 -23.28 -11.75 -12.91
N GLU A 379 -23.21 -10.61 -13.62
CA GLU A 379 -21.97 -10.22 -14.34
C GLU A 379 -21.70 -8.71 -14.19
N TRP A 380 -20.77 -8.33 -13.29
CA TRP A 380 -20.71 -6.96 -12.74
C TRP A 380 -19.33 -6.26 -12.72
N LEU A 381 -18.23 -6.92 -13.09
CA LEU A 381 -16.90 -6.31 -12.95
C LEU A 381 -16.56 -5.29 -14.06
N ASN A 382 -15.93 -4.16 -13.67
CA ASN A 382 -15.18 -3.19 -14.50
C ASN A 382 -15.83 -1.90 -15.04
N LYS A 383 -17.01 -1.47 -14.55
CA LYS A 383 -17.60 -0.15 -14.92
C LYS A 383 -17.56 0.86 -13.74
N PRO A 384 -17.44 2.17 -14.00
CA PRO A 384 -17.62 3.20 -12.97
C PRO A 384 -19.11 3.30 -12.62
N VAL A 385 -19.48 2.81 -11.44
CA VAL A 385 -20.88 2.61 -11.03
C VAL A 385 -21.30 3.56 -9.90
N VAL A 386 -20.34 4.06 -9.14
CA VAL A 386 -20.58 4.94 -7.99
C VAL A 386 -21.28 6.25 -8.39
N PRO A 387 -20.92 6.94 -9.49
CA PRO A 387 -21.58 8.20 -9.84
C PRO A 387 -23.08 8.05 -10.13
N ILE A 388 -23.46 7.02 -10.88
CA ILE A 388 -24.86 6.76 -11.22
C ILE A 388 -25.63 6.35 -9.97
N ALA A 389 -25.08 5.43 -9.16
CA ALA A 389 -25.69 4.99 -7.91
C ALA A 389 -25.89 6.16 -6.94
N LEU A 390 -24.91 7.04 -6.83
CA LEU A 390 -24.98 8.24 -6.00
C LEU A 390 -26.06 9.20 -6.49
N LEU A 391 -26.17 9.42 -7.80
CA LEU A 391 -27.21 10.28 -8.37
C LEU A 391 -28.61 9.70 -8.17
N MET A 392 -28.78 8.39 -8.34
CA MET A 392 -30.03 7.69 -8.01
C MET A 392 -30.40 7.90 -6.53
N ALA A 393 -29.45 7.72 -5.61
CA ALA A 393 -29.67 7.90 -4.19
C ALA A 393 -30.01 9.36 -3.81
N LEU A 394 -29.40 10.35 -4.46
CA LEU A 394 -29.66 11.76 -4.22
C LEU A 394 -31.02 12.24 -4.76
N THR A 395 -31.49 11.66 -5.86
CA THR A 395 -32.62 12.21 -6.64
C THR A 395 -33.83 11.29 -6.78
N SER A 396 -33.73 10.05 -6.28
CA SER A 396 -34.75 8.99 -6.45
C SER A 396 -35.11 8.69 -7.91
N ARG A 397 -34.19 8.97 -8.86
CA ARG A 397 -34.37 8.71 -10.30
C ARG A 397 -34.05 7.26 -10.68
N THR A 398 -34.55 6.84 -11.84
CA THR A 398 -34.23 5.54 -12.46
C THR A 398 -32.76 5.45 -12.88
N TYR A 399 -32.27 4.24 -13.15
CA TYR A 399 -30.92 4.06 -13.68
C TYR A 399 -30.74 4.78 -15.02
N SER A 400 -31.72 4.66 -15.92
CA SER A 400 -31.67 5.25 -17.25
C SER A 400 -31.52 6.78 -17.21
N ASP A 401 -32.33 7.45 -16.37
CA ASP A 401 -32.27 8.90 -16.21
C ASP A 401 -30.96 9.36 -15.60
N ALA A 402 -30.49 8.66 -14.55
CA ALA A 402 -29.24 8.97 -13.89
C ALA A 402 -28.04 8.78 -14.83
N LYS A 403 -28.05 7.71 -15.64
CA LYS A 403 -27.03 7.46 -16.66
C LYS A 403 -26.98 8.57 -17.70
N GLN A 404 -28.14 8.99 -18.22
CA GLN A 404 -28.21 10.04 -19.23
C GLN A 404 -27.69 11.38 -18.71
N GLU A 405 -27.92 11.71 -17.43
CA GLU A 405 -27.37 12.92 -16.80
C GLU A 405 -25.86 12.83 -16.58
N ILE A 406 -25.35 11.67 -16.15
CA ILE A 406 -23.90 11.43 -15.98
C ILE A 406 -23.16 11.55 -17.32
N ASP A 407 -23.70 10.97 -18.40
CA ASP A 407 -23.08 11.00 -19.72
C ASP A 407 -22.98 12.43 -20.29
N LYS A 408 -23.87 13.35 -19.87
CA LYS A 408 -23.86 14.77 -20.23
C LYS A 408 -23.01 15.63 -19.29
N CYS A 409 -22.50 15.07 -18.19
CA CYS A 409 -21.84 15.82 -17.13
C CYS A 409 -20.33 16.01 -17.45
N PRO A 410 -19.85 17.24 -17.69
CA PRO A 410 -18.43 17.48 -18.03
C PRO A 410 -17.49 17.16 -16.87
N LYS A 411 -17.97 17.28 -15.62
CA LYS A 411 -17.24 16.93 -14.40
C LYS A 411 -18.18 16.18 -13.46
N ILE A 412 -17.93 14.87 -13.31
CA ILE A 412 -18.76 13.96 -12.51
C ILE A 412 -19.07 14.54 -11.12
N ARG A 413 -18.11 15.18 -10.44
CA ARG A 413 -18.31 15.80 -9.11
C ARG A 413 -19.46 16.81 -9.00
N ASN A 414 -19.92 17.39 -10.12
CA ASN A 414 -20.96 18.41 -10.09
C ASN A 414 -22.31 17.85 -9.66
N ILE A 415 -22.54 16.54 -9.76
CA ILE A 415 -23.74 15.88 -9.24
C ILE A 415 -23.87 16.00 -7.72
N CYS A 416 -22.74 16.07 -7.01
CA CYS A 416 -22.72 16.18 -5.55
C CYS A 416 -22.95 17.62 -5.03
N VAL A 417 -22.99 18.61 -5.93
CA VAL A 417 -23.14 20.04 -5.58
C VAL A 417 -24.57 20.52 -5.76
N LYS A 418 -25.35 19.87 -6.63
CA LYS A 418 -26.79 20.13 -6.80
C LYS A 418 -27.56 19.52 -5.63
N LYS A 419 -27.62 20.25 -4.50
CA LYS A 419 -28.61 20.01 -3.44
C LYS A 419 -29.90 20.75 -3.75
#